data_AF-A0A4R4QEK9-F1
#
_entry.id   AF-A0A4R4QEK9-F1
#
_cell.length_a   1.000
_cell.length_b   1.000
_cell.length_c   1.000
_cell.angle_alpha   90.00
_cell.angle_beta   90.00
_cell.angle_gamma   90.00
#
_symmetry.space_group_name_H-M   'P 1'
#
loop_
_entity.id
_entity.type
_entity.pdbx_description
1 polymer ?
#
loop_
_entity_poly.entity_id
_entity_poly.type
_entity_poly.pdbx_seq_one_letter_code
_entity_poly.pdbx_strand_id
1 'polypeptide(L)'
;MSTKAERQAAREQVAAYHEAQLAALIQRVAEAVDRFRGGELDAFEADEVMFQYQRAARQLWTFCQGAGSRAEFTAQIIQRMAEDGEPIDWWERGRPHRRS
;
A
#
# COMPACT_ATOMS: atom_id res chain seq x y z
N MET A 1 -16.79 -8.54 -24.06
CA MET A 1 -15.48 -9.05 -23.63
C MET A 1 -14.48 -7.92 -23.79
N SER A 2 -13.69 -7.64 -22.77
CA SER A 2 -12.64 -6.63 -22.85
C SER A 2 -11.60 -6.98 -23.91
N THR A 3 -10.99 -5.98 -24.52
CA THR A 3 -9.90 -6.09 -25.49
C THR A 3 -8.58 -6.43 -24.81
N LYS A 4 -7.59 -6.84 -25.59
CA LYS A 4 -6.23 -7.05 -25.07
C LYS A 4 -5.61 -5.74 -24.55
N ALA A 5 -5.90 -4.62 -25.21
CA ALA A 5 -5.39 -3.31 -24.84
C ALA A 5 -5.96 -2.85 -23.49
N GLU A 6 -7.27 -2.98 -23.28
CA GLU A 6 -7.94 -2.64 -22.02
C GLU A 6 -7.39 -3.47 -20.84
N ARG A 7 -7.21 -4.79 -21.02
CA ARG A 7 -6.57 -5.63 -19.99
C ARG A 7 -5.14 -5.22 -19.67
N GLN A 8 -4.40 -4.75 -20.66
CA GLN A 8 -3.02 -4.31 -20.46
C GLN A 8 -2.99 -2.98 -19.71
N ALA A 9 -3.80 -2.01 -20.13
CA ALA A 9 -3.94 -0.72 -19.45
C ALA A 9 -4.36 -0.90 -17.98
N ALA A 10 -5.30 -1.81 -17.70
CA ALA A 10 -5.71 -2.11 -16.32
C ALA A 10 -4.55 -2.65 -15.46
N ARG A 11 -3.68 -3.49 -16.04
CA ARG A 11 -2.50 -4.00 -15.31
C ARG A 11 -1.48 -2.91 -15.04
N GLU A 12 -1.23 -2.05 -16.02
CA GLU A 12 -0.32 -0.90 -15.87
C GLU A 12 -0.83 0.08 -14.81
N GLN A 13 -2.13 0.36 -14.80
CA GLN A 13 -2.76 1.20 -13.77
C GLN A 13 -2.60 0.60 -12.37
N VAL A 14 -2.85 -0.71 -12.21
CA VAL A 14 -2.67 -1.40 -10.92
C VAL A 14 -1.20 -1.40 -10.49
N ALA A 15 -0.26 -1.60 -11.43
CA ALA A 15 1.17 -1.57 -11.15
C ALA A 15 1.64 -0.18 -10.71
N ALA A 16 1.23 0.88 -11.41
CA ALA A 16 1.55 2.26 -11.05
C ALA A 16 0.98 2.63 -9.67
N TYR A 17 -0.27 2.22 -9.39
CA TYR A 17 -0.86 2.40 -8.06
C TYR A 17 -0.06 1.65 -6.99
N HIS A 18 0.31 0.39 -7.24
CA HIS A 18 1.08 -0.43 -6.30
C HIS A 18 2.42 0.22 -5.97
N GLU A 19 3.16 0.67 -6.98
CA GLU A 19 4.45 1.34 -6.83
C GLU A 19 4.32 2.63 -6.01
N ALA A 20 3.35 3.49 -6.33
CA ALA A 20 3.13 4.75 -5.63
C ALA A 20 2.80 4.54 -4.14
N GLN A 21 1.91 3.59 -3.84
CA GLN A 21 1.55 3.28 -2.45
C GLN A 21 2.70 2.61 -1.69
N LEU A 22 3.48 1.74 -2.36
CA LEU A 22 4.65 1.12 -1.76
C LEU A 22 5.73 2.16 -1.42
N ALA A 23 5.97 3.12 -2.31
CA ALA A 23 6.89 4.23 -2.05
C ALA A 23 6.47 5.04 -0.82
N ALA A 24 5.17 5.35 -0.69
CA ALA A 24 4.65 6.06 0.49
C ALA A 24 4.79 5.27 1.80
N LEU A 25 4.75 3.94 1.75
CA LEU A 25 5.01 3.08 2.90
C LEU A 25 6.50 3.03 3.24
N ILE A 26 7.38 2.92 2.23
CA ILE A 26 8.84 2.94 2.41
C ILE A 26 9.29 4.29 2.98
N GLN A 27 8.68 5.41 2.57
CA GLN A 27 9.03 6.73 3.08
C GLN A 27 8.80 6.85 4.59
N ARG A 28 7.72 6.28 5.12
CA ARG A 28 7.46 6.24 6.58
C ARG A 28 8.52 5.43 7.32
N VAL A 29 9.00 4.34 6.71
CA VAL A 29 10.10 3.54 7.27
C VAL A 29 11.40 4.34 7.27
N ALA A 30 11.71 5.05 6.18
CA ALA A 30 12.89 5.90 6.10
C ALA A 30 12.89 6.98 7.19
N GLU A 31 11.76 7.67 7.37
CA GLU A 31 11.58 8.67 8.43
C GLU A 31 11.80 8.07 9.83
N ALA A 32 11.27 6.87 10.11
CA ALA A 32 11.49 6.22 11.40
C ALA A 32 12.95 5.79 11.61
N VAL A 33 13.64 5.32 10.56
CA VAL A 33 15.06 4.99 10.62
C VAL A 33 15.90 6.24 10.91
N ASP A 34 15.58 7.38 10.30
CA ASP A 34 16.29 8.63 10.55
C ASP A 34 16.04 9.14 11.98
N ARG A 35 14.81 9.02 12.49
CA ARG A 35 14.48 9.33 13.89
C ARG A 35 15.20 8.40 14.88
N PHE A 36 15.30 7.10 14.58
CA PHE A 36 16.08 6.15 15.38
C PHE A 36 17.57 6.52 15.41
N ARG A 37 18.15 6.86 14.25
CA ARG A 37 19.55 7.34 14.17
C ARG A 37 19.76 8.65 14.94
N GLY A 38 18.74 9.51 14.99
CA GLY A 38 18.72 10.74 15.77
C GLY A 38 18.50 10.53 17.28
N GLY A 39 18.19 9.30 17.72
CA GLY A 39 17.88 8.98 19.11
C GLY A 39 16.48 9.41 19.57
N GLU A 40 15.60 9.78 18.64
CA GLU A 40 14.19 10.12 18.94
C GLU A 40 13.30 8.89 19.12
N LEU A 41 13.65 7.80 18.45
CA LEU A 41 13.00 6.50 18.62
C LEU A 41 13.99 5.53 19.26
N ASP A 42 13.52 4.73 20.20
CA ASP A 42 14.25 3.56 20.64
C ASP A 42 14.11 2.38 19.64
N ALA A 43 14.82 1.29 19.92
CA ALA A 43 14.81 0.12 19.05
C ALA A 43 13.43 -0.56 18.96
N PHE A 44 12.62 -0.53 20.03
CA PHE A 44 11.30 -1.14 20.06
C PHE A 44 10.29 -0.30 19.28
N GLU A 45 10.36 1.02 19.41
CA GLU A 45 9.50 1.94 18.66
C GLU A 45 9.80 1.88 17.16
N ALA A 46 11.07 1.80 16.79
CA ALA A 46 11.47 1.61 15.40
C ALA A 46 11.00 0.24 14.86
N ASP A 47 11.08 -0.83 15.65
CA ASP A 47 10.61 -2.17 15.28
C ASP A 47 9.09 -2.23 15.11
N GLU A 48 8.32 -1.51 15.95
CA GLU A 48 6.86 -1.40 15.79
C GLU A 48 6.48 -0.78 14.43
N VAL A 49 7.21 0.24 13.99
CA VAL A 49 7.03 0.84 12.65
C VAL A 49 7.32 -0.19 11.55
N MET A 50 8.38 -1.00 11.69
CA MET A 50 8.72 -2.04 10.71
C MET A 50 7.63 -3.11 10.64
N PHE A 51 7.06 -3.51 11.78
CA PHE A 51 5.94 -4.45 11.81
C PHE A 51 4.68 -3.88 11.17
N GLN A 52 4.34 -2.62 11.44
CA GLN A 52 3.20 -1.97 10.80
C GLN A 52 3.41 -1.86 9.28
N TYR A 53 4.61 -1.50 8.84
CA TYR A 53 5.01 -1.49 7.42
C TYR A 53 4.79 -2.86 6.78
N GLN A 54 5.30 -3.94 7.38
CA GLN A 54 5.16 -5.29 6.82
C GLN A 54 3.68 -5.67 6.64
N ARG A 55 2.83 -5.31 7.61
CA ARG A 55 1.38 -5.57 7.56
C ARG A 55 0.68 -4.73 6.51
N ALA A 56 1.04 -3.46 6.37
CA ALA A 56 0.52 -2.56 5.36
C ALA A 56 0.89 -3.04 3.95
N ALA A 57 2.17 -3.31 3.71
CA ALA A 57 2.70 -3.78 2.44
C ALA A 57 2.08 -5.12 2.02
N ARG A 58 1.86 -6.04 2.96
CA ARG A 58 1.17 -7.32 2.68
C ARG A 58 -0.27 -7.12 2.22
N GLN A 59 -1.00 -6.19 2.83
CA GLN A 59 -2.38 -5.90 2.46
C GLN A 59 -2.47 -5.21 1.10
N LEU A 60 -1.59 -4.24 0.85
CA LEU A 60 -1.43 -3.59 -0.45
C LEU A 60 -1.12 -4.63 -1.54
N TRP A 61 -0.12 -5.50 -1.30
CA TRP A 61 0.22 -6.59 -2.22
C TRP A 61 -0.97 -7.50 -2.49
N THR A 62 -1.76 -7.85 -1.47
CA THR A 62 -2.94 -8.71 -1.63
C THR A 62 -4.00 -8.05 -2.50
N PHE A 63 -4.24 -6.75 -2.31
CA PHE A 63 -5.16 -5.96 -3.12
C PHE A 63 -4.70 -5.86 -4.57
N CYS A 64 -3.43 -5.58 -4.80
CA CYS A 64 -2.85 -5.42 -6.13
C CYS A 64 -2.62 -6.75 -6.87
N GLN A 65 -2.22 -7.84 -6.22
CA GLN A 65 -1.95 -9.14 -6.87
C GLN A 65 -3.19 -9.99 -7.10
N GLY A 66 -4.30 -9.72 -6.39
CA GLY A 66 -5.62 -10.25 -6.77
C GLY A 66 -6.04 -9.91 -8.20
N ALA A 67 -5.33 -8.98 -8.86
CA ALA A 67 -5.53 -8.47 -10.20
C ALA A 67 -5.13 -9.43 -11.35
N GLY A 68 -4.42 -10.53 -11.14
CA GLY A 68 -4.00 -11.40 -12.26
C GLY A 68 -5.15 -11.75 -13.22
N SER A 69 -6.26 -12.25 -12.67
CA SER A 69 -7.53 -12.50 -13.36
C SER A 69 -8.59 -11.40 -13.15
N ARG A 70 -8.34 -10.40 -12.29
CA ARG A 70 -9.29 -9.34 -11.89
C ARG A 70 -8.75 -7.91 -12.05
N ALA A 71 -7.71 -7.70 -12.87
CA ALA A 71 -7.02 -6.41 -12.98
C ALA A 71 -7.95 -5.27 -13.32
N GLU A 72 -8.91 -5.52 -14.21
CA GLU A 72 -9.91 -4.55 -14.63
C GLU A 72 -10.80 -4.11 -13.47
N PHE A 73 -11.21 -5.05 -12.63
CA PHE A 73 -12.00 -4.74 -11.43
C PHE A 73 -11.17 -3.96 -10.40
N THR A 74 -9.93 -4.37 -10.13
CA THR A 74 -9.04 -3.63 -9.22
C THR A 74 -8.76 -2.21 -9.77
N ALA A 75 -8.51 -2.08 -11.07
CA ALA A 75 -8.31 -0.78 -11.73
C ALA A 75 -9.55 0.12 -11.62
N GLN A 76 -10.75 -0.43 -11.78
CA GLN A 76 -12.01 0.29 -11.57
C GLN A 76 -12.15 0.78 -10.13
N ILE A 77 -11.81 -0.05 -9.13
CA ILE A 77 -11.82 0.39 -7.73
C ILE A 77 -10.81 1.53 -7.52
N ILE A 78 -9.59 1.40 -8.04
CA ILE A 78 -8.55 2.45 -7.95
C ILE A 78 -9.04 3.76 -8.57
N GLN A 79 -9.61 3.70 -9.77
CA GLN A 79 -10.15 4.87 -10.45
C GLN A 79 -11.26 5.53 -9.63
N ARG A 80 -12.22 4.73 -9.16
CA ARG A 80 -13.32 5.25 -8.35
C ARG A 80 -12.84 5.92 -7.06
N MET A 81 -11.89 5.31 -6.35
CA MET A 81 -11.31 5.92 -5.14
C MET A 81 -10.62 7.25 -5.45
N ALA A 82 -9.97 7.37 -6.61
CA ALA A 82 -9.35 8.62 -7.05
C ALA A 82 -10.40 9.71 -7.38
N GLU A 83 -11.52 9.33 -7.99
CA GLU A 83 -12.64 10.23 -8.30
C GLU A 83 -13.39 10.67 -7.04
N ASP A 84 -13.65 9.74 -6.12
CA ASP A 84 -14.36 9.97 -4.86
C ASP A 84 -13.47 10.70 -3.82
N GLY A 85 -12.15 10.74 -4.03
CA GLY A 85 -11.19 11.37 -3.10
C GLY A 85 -10.98 10.57 -1.80
N GLU A 86 -11.28 9.28 -1.82
CA GLU A 86 -11.22 8.38 -0.66
C GLU A 86 -10.13 7.31 -0.85
N PRO A 87 -8.83 7.67 -0.79
CA PRO A 87 -7.76 6.69 -0.90
C PRO A 87 -7.73 5.77 0.32
N ILE A 88 -7.43 4.48 0.11
CA ILE A 88 -7.14 3.57 1.21
C ILE A 88 -5.88 4.03 1.92
N ASP A 89 -6.00 4.32 3.22
CA ASP A 89 -4.83 4.49 4.08
C ASP A 89 -4.25 3.11 4.41
N TRP A 90 -3.28 2.68 3.60
CA TRP A 90 -2.58 1.40 3.80
C TRP A 90 -1.79 1.37 5.11
N TRP A 91 -1.29 2.51 5.58
CA TRP A 91 -0.58 2.59 6.84
C TRP A 91 -1.53 2.25 7.99
N GLU A 92 -2.68 2.92 8.04
CA GLU A 92 -3.70 2.66 9.06
C GLU A 92 -4.23 1.23 8.98
N ARG A 93 -4.44 0.72 7.76
CA ARG A 93 -4.83 -0.68 7.53
C ARG A 93 -3.82 -1.67 8.12
N GLY A 94 -2.53 -1.32 8.11
CA GLY A 94 -1.44 -2.09 8.69
C GLY A 94 -1.41 -2.09 10.21
N ARG A 95 -2.14 -1.20 10.90
CA ARG A 95 -2.05 -1.07 12.35
C ARG A 95 -2.38 -2.36 13.09
N PRO A 96 -1.62 -2.68 14.15
CA PRO A 96 -2.00 -3.71 15.10
C PRO A 96 -3.39 -3.41 15.67
N HIS A 97 -4.32 -4.36 15.53
CA HIS A 97 -5.56 -4.29 16.28
C HIS A 97 -5.20 -4.58 17.73
N ARG A 98 -5.30 -3.56 18.61
CA ARG A 98 -5.20 -3.80 20.05
C ARG A 98 -6.35 -4.71 20.44
N ARG A 99 -6.03 -5.92 20.91
CA ARG A 99 -7.02 -6.77 21.59
C ARG A 99 -7.31 -6.06 22.92
N SER A 100 -8.53 -5.54 23.06
CA SER A 100 -9.09 -5.13 24.35
C SER A 100 -9.26 -6.33 25.26
#